data_AF-A0A1K0GDL7-F1
#
_entry.id   AF-A0A1K0GDL7-F1
#
_cell.length_a   1.000
_cell.length_b   1.000
_cell.length_c   1.000
_cell.angle_alpha   90.00
_cell.angle_beta   90.00
_cell.angle_gamma   90.00
#
_symmetry.space_group_name_H-M   'P 1'
#
loop_
_entity.id
_entity.type
_entity.pdbx_description
1 polymer ?
#
loop_
_entity_poly.entity_id
_entity_poly.type
_entity_poly.pdbx_seq_one_letter_code
_entity_poly.pdbx_strand_id
1 'polypeptide(L)'
;MYPGASSSSSAYPRNPSGTKDFGYYQTEFQPELNGQPLASDALDEHFGTHIHHDGTPVLFTHVHPKAKVEDALNSYGKVWLVGTNPGEAWPRYMKLSKSEHGTIELSDRGYQALPEVQDARKFAEKYGEKAQGLMYGRPFAERKEPIFGYKVPKWKDILKAKNIPYNLKTTGFPHLRATLDQHNFLKVHDPVGKKLLGFALDKKGEVLFKDFSEHVRV
;
A
#
# COMPACT_ATOMS: atom_id res chain seq x y z
N MET A 1 -24.95 -17.71 -57.85
CA MET A 1 -25.12 -18.00 -56.41
C MET A 1 -23.85 -18.70 -55.92
N TYR A 2 -22.99 -17.96 -55.23
CA TYR A 2 -21.72 -18.39 -54.63
C TYR A 2 -21.43 -17.40 -53.46
N PRO A 3 -20.58 -17.74 -52.48
CA PRO A 3 -20.87 -18.60 -51.34
C PRO A 3 -20.94 -17.80 -50.03
N GLY A 4 -21.51 -18.40 -48.99
CA GLY A 4 -21.45 -17.88 -47.63
C GLY A 4 -20.03 -17.96 -47.07
N ALA A 5 -19.55 -16.84 -46.56
CA ALA A 5 -18.42 -16.77 -45.64
C ALA A 5 -18.89 -16.01 -44.40
N SER A 6 -19.36 -16.74 -43.39
CA SER A 6 -19.46 -16.22 -42.04
C SER A 6 -18.22 -16.67 -41.27
N SER A 7 -17.16 -15.87 -41.39
CA SER A 7 -16.04 -15.90 -40.44
C SER A 7 -16.54 -15.36 -39.11
N SER A 8 -16.95 -16.25 -38.20
CA SER A 8 -17.12 -15.91 -36.78
C SER A 8 -15.74 -15.91 -36.12
N SER A 9 -15.06 -14.77 -36.17
CA SER A 9 -13.92 -14.50 -35.30
C SER A 9 -14.46 -14.19 -33.91
N SER A 10 -14.31 -15.15 -33.00
CA SER A 10 -14.57 -15.01 -31.56
C SER A 10 -13.68 -13.91 -30.98
N ALA A 11 -14.13 -12.66 -31.04
CA ALA A 11 -13.53 -11.57 -30.31
C ALA A 11 -13.87 -11.76 -28.84
N TYR A 12 -12.96 -12.37 -28.08
CA TYR A 12 -12.99 -12.29 -26.63
C TYR A 12 -13.02 -10.81 -26.23
N PRO A 13 -13.95 -10.37 -25.37
CA PRO A 13 -14.00 -9.00 -24.93
C PRO A 13 -12.70 -8.66 -24.18
N ARG A 14 -11.93 -7.75 -24.77
CA ARG A 14 -10.73 -7.17 -24.17
C ARG A 14 -11.17 -6.41 -22.92
N ASN A 15 -10.86 -6.93 -21.74
CA ASN A 15 -11.12 -6.24 -20.47
C ASN A 15 -10.32 -4.91 -20.46
N PRO A 16 -10.97 -3.74 -20.56
CA PRO A 16 -10.28 -2.47 -20.78
C PRO A 16 -9.50 -1.98 -19.55
N SER A 17 -9.74 -2.56 -18.37
CA SER A 17 -9.08 -2.20 -17.11
C SER A 17 -7.63 -2.70 -17.01
N GLY A 18 -7.23 -3.68 -17.82
CA GLY A 18 -5.95 -4.39 -17.65
C GLY A 18 -5.85 -5.19 -16.34
N THR A 19 -6.94 -5.28 -15.56
CA THR A 19 -7.02 -6.13 -14.37
C THR A 19 -7.18 -7.59 -14.77
N LYS A 20 -6.70 -8.47 -13.91
CA LYS A 20 -6.75 -9.92 -14.08
C LYS A 20 -7.32 -10.53 -12.80
N ASP A 21 -8.06 -11.62 -12.93
CA ASP A 21 -8.60 -12.31 -11.78
C ASP A 21 -7.50 -13.00 -10.96
N PHE A 22 -7.86 -13.51 -9.78
CA PHE A 22 -6.89 -14.16 -8.91
C PHE A 22 -6.32 -15.44 -9.56
N GLY A 23 -7.14 -16.20 -10.28
CA GLY A 23 -6.75 -17.43 -10.97
C GLY A 23 -5.67 -17.22 -12.03
N TYR A 24 -5.74 -16.15 -12.81
CA TYR A 24 -4.73 -15.79 -13.81
C TYR A 24 -3.31 -15.76 -13.23
N TYR A 25 -3.13 -15.18 -12.04
CA TYR A 25 -1.82 -15.11 -11.38
C TYR A 25 -1.29 -16.46 -10.89
N GLN A 26 -2.14 -17.48 -10.82
CA GLN A 26 -1.74 -18.82 -10.39
C GLN A 26 -1.25 -19.69 -11.54
N THR A 27 -1.78 -19.49 -12.75
CA THR A 27 -1.63 -20.44 -13.87
C THR A 27 -1.04 -19.82 -15.12
N GLU A 28 -1.29 -18.54 -15.38
CA GLU A 28 -1.01 -17.91 -16.68
C GLU A 28 -0.05 -16.73 -16.58
N PHE A 29 0.25 -16.27 -15.37
CA PHE A 29 1.06 -15.07 -15.19
C PHE A 29 2.52 -15.31 -15.57
N GLN A 30 2.88 -14.71 -16.71
CA GLN A 30 4.24 -14.56 -17.19
C GLN A 30 4.55 -13.05 -17.21
N PRO A 31 5.29 -12.55 -16.21
CA PRO A 31 5.58 -11.13 -16.14
C PRO A 31 6.71 -10.72 -17.08
N GLU A 32 6.59 -9.52 -17.62
CA GLU A 32 7.66 -8.87 -18.37
C GLU A 32 8.53 -8.04 -17.41
N LEU A 33 9.46 -8.68 -16.72
CA LEU A 33 10.30 -8.05 -15.68
C LEU A 33 11.55 -7.33 -16.25
N ASN A 34 11.39 -6.66 -17.39
CA ASN A 34 12.49 -5.97 -18.08
C ASN A 34 12.63 -4.51 -17.63
N GLY A 35 11.75 -4.05 -16.74
CA GLY A 35 11.78 -2.69 -16.20
C GLY A 35 12.84 -2.52 -15.12
N GLN A 36 13.44 -1.33 -15.06
CA GLN A 36 14.26 -0.96 -13.91
C GLN A 36 13.37 -0.75 -12.66
N PRO A 37 13.87 -1.07 -11.45
CA PRO A 37 13.21 -0.70 -10.21
C PRO A 37 12.86 0.79 -10.19
N LEU A 38 11.67 1.14 -9.68
CA LEU A 38 11.30 2.53 -9.51
C LEU A 38 12.23 3.24 -8.51
N ALA A 39 12.58 4.49 -8.80
CA ALA A 39 13.30 5.34 -7.85
C ALA A 39 12.45 5.61 -6.59
N SER A 40 13.08 5.98 -5.47
CA SER A 40 12.37 6.08 -4.17
C SER A 40 11.19 7.05 -4.17
N ASP A 41 11.29 8.18 -4.85
CA ASP A 41 10.20 9.16 -4.92
C ASP A 41 9.03 8.62 -5.78
N ALA A 42 9.36 7.95 -6.88
CA ALA A 42 8.38 7.27 -7.73
C ALA A 42 7.70 6.09 -6.99
N LEU A 43 8.42 5.41 -6.09
CA LEU A 43 7.84 4.38 -5.22
C LEU A 43 6.82 4.94 -4.24
N ASP A 44 7.05 6.12 -3.68
CA ASP A 44 6.09 6.75 -2.77
C ASP A 44 4.85 7.23 -3.51
N GLU A 45 4.99 7.72 -4.74
CA GLU A 45 3.87 8.07 -5.60
C GLU A 45 3.08 6.82 -6.05
N HIS A 46 3.77 5.76 -6.48
CA HIS A 46 3.12 4.55 -6.97
C HIS A 46 2.54 3.68 -5.87
N PHE A 47 3.25 3.51 -4.75
CA PHE A 47 2.92 2.52 -3.71
C PHE A 47 2.77 3.10 -2.32
N GLY A 48 3.06 4.38 -2.09
CA GLY A 48 3.11 4.96 -0.74
C GLY A 48 1.79 4.85 0.04
N THR A 49 0.65 4.86 -0.64
CA THR A 49 -0.68 4.68 -0.04
C THR A 49 -1.17 3.23 -0.01
N HIS A 50 -0.47 2.31 -0.65
CA HIS A 50 -0.87 0.90 -0.69
C HIS A 50 -0.45 0.22 0.60
N ILE A 51 -1.30 -0.67 1.11
CA ILE A 51 -1.00 -1.46 2.30
C ILE A 51 0.28 -2.26 2.06
N HIS A 52 1.19 -2.27 3.02
CA HIS A 52 2.35 -3.15 3.05
C HIS A 52 2.26 -4.13 4.21
N HIS A 53 2.69 -5.35 3.96
CA HIS A 53 2.87 -6.40 4.96
C HIS A 53 4.34 -6.87 4.88
N ASP A 54 5.09 -6.74 5.98
CA ASP A 54 6.54 -7.03 6.02
C ASP A 54 7.34 -6.37 4.88
N GLY A 55 7.10 -5.07 4.69
CA GLY A 55 7.72 -4.27 3.63
C GLY A 55 7.33 -4.69 2.20
N THR A 56 6.30 -5.53 2.05
CA THR A 56 5.83 -6.05 0.76
C THR A 56 4.49 -5.43 0.41
N PRO A 57 4.31 -4.79 -0.75
CA PRO A 57 3.02 -4.20 -1.11
C PRO A 57 1.94 -5.27 -1.26
N VAL A 58 0.74 -4.95 -0.83
CA VAL A 58 -0.47 -5.77 -0.95
C VAL A 58 -1.36 -5.17 -2.03
N LEU A 59 -1.59 -5.92 -3.11
CA LEU A 59 -2.40 -5.50 -4.25
C LEU A 59 -3.67 -6.35 -4.38
N PHE A 60 -4.80 -5.68 -4.58
CA PHE A 60 -6.07 -6.33 -4.89
C PHE A 60 -6.22 -6.58 -6.39
N THR A 61 -6.43 -7.83 -6.81
CA THR A 61 -6.43 -8.22 -8.24
C THR A 61 -7.57 -7.61 -9.05
N HIS A 62 -8.71 -7.36 -8.41
CA HIS A 62 -9.88 -6.71 -9.02
C HIS A 62 -9.73 -5.17 -9.12
N VAL A 63 -8.80 -4.57 -8.38
CA VAL A 63 -8.57 -3.12 -8.35
C VAL A 63 -7.36 -2.74 -9.19
N HIS A 64 -6.27 -3.51 -9.10
CA HIS A 64 -4.99 -3.14 -9.67
C HIS A 64 -4.71 -3.88 -10.98
N PRO A 65 -4.26 -3.17 -12.02
CA PRO A 65 -3.92 -3.79 -13.30
C PRO A 65 -2.67 -4.68 -13.18
N LYS A 66 -2.51 -5.63 -14.13
CA LYS A 66 -1.32 -6.50 -14.23
C LYS A 66 -0.02 -5.71 -14.15
N ALA A 67 0.07 -4.58 -14.86
CA ALA A 67 1.25 -3.71 -14.87
C ALA A 67 1.68 -3.27 -13.46
N LYS A 68 0.73 -3.01 -12.55
CA LYS A 68 1.04 -2.64 -11.16
C LYS A 68 1.71 -3.77 -10.39
N VAL A 69 1.32 -5.02 -10.67
CA VAL A 69 1.92 -6.23 -10.10
C VAL A 69 3.35 -6.39 -10.63
N GLU A 70 3.56 -6.15 -11.92
CA GLU A 70 4.88 -6.17 -12.54
C GLU A 70 5.80 -5.07 -11.96
N ASP A 71 5.30 -3.84 -11.80
CA ASP A 71 6.02 -2.75 -11.14
C ASP A 71 6.44 -3.11 -9.71
N ALA A 72 5.55 -3.77 -8.96
CA ALA A 72 5.81 -4.22 -7.60
C ALA A 72 6.91 -5.29 -7.58
N LEU A 73 6.84 -6.27 -8.48
CA LEU A 73 7.87 -7.32 -8.62
C LEU A 73 9.22 -6.75 -9.06
N ASN A 74 9.25 -5.77 -9.95
CA ASN A 74 10.48 -5.11 -10.38
C ASN A 74 11.11 -4.28 -9.26
N SER A 75 10.28 -3.58 -8.48
CA SER A 75 10.80 -2.63 -7.48
C SER A 75 11.06 -3.24 -6.11
N TYR A 76 10.27 -4.23 -5.69
CA TYR A 76 10.37 -4.88 -4.38
C TYR A 76 10.87 -6.32 -4.45
N GLY A 77 10.89 -6.93 -5.64
CA GLY A 77 11.17 -8.36 -5.80
C GLY A 77 10.04 -9.28 -5.31
N LYS A 78 9.00 -8.74 -4.68
CA LYS A 78 7.89 -9.51 -4.10
C LYS A 78 6.62 -8.67 -3.98
N VAL A 79 5.47 -9.33 -3.97
CA VAL A 79 4.15 -8.70 -3.85
C VAL A 79 3.14 -9.68 -3.26
N TRP A 80 2.25 -9.19 -2.39
CA TRP A 80 1.08 -9.93 -1.96
C TRP A 80 -0.10 -9.61 -2.87
N LEU A 81 -0.79 -10.63 -3.34
CA LEU A 81 -2.03 -10.50 -4.09
C LEU A 81 -3.21 -10.94 -3.23
N VAL A 82 -4.29 -10.16 -3.31
CA VAL A 82 -5.56 -10.46 -2.66
C VAL A 82 -6.67 -10.42 -3.69
N GLY A 83 -7.47 -11.46 -3.75
CA GLY A 83 -8.56 -11.54 -4.73
C GLY A 83 -9.45 -12.74 -4.52
N THR A 84 -10.48 -12.85 -5.34
CA THR A 84 -11.37 -14.01 -5.38
C THR A 84 -11.25 -14.69 -6.73
N ASN A 85 -11.44 -16.01 -6.76
CA ASN A 85 -11.72 -16.70 -8.01
C ASN A 85 -13.18 -16.50 -8.42
N PRO A 86 -13.51 -16.61 -9.72
CA PRO A 86 -14.90 -16.60 -10.16
C PRO A 86 -15.73 -17.64 -9.37
N GLY A 87 -16.82 -17.19 -8.75
CA GLY A 87 -17.71 -18.04 -7.95
C GLY A 87 -17.32 -18.25 -6.49
N GLU A 88 -16.19 -17.69 -6.01
CA GLU A 88 -15.81 -17.74 -4.60
C GLU A 88 -16.24 -16.49 -3.83
N ALA A 89 -16.82 -16.69 -2.63
CA ALA A 89 -17.24 -15.61 -1.75
C ALA A 89 -16.12 -15.03 -0.88
N TRP A 90 -15.05 -15.81 -0.65
CA TRP A 90 -13.99 -15.47 0.30
C TRP A 90 -12.70 -15.08 -0.43
N PRO A 91 -12.04 -13.96 -0.03
CA PRO A 91 -10.78 -13.59 -0.62
C PRO A 91 -9.70 -14.61 -0.27
N ARG A 92 -8.87 -14.89 -1.26
CA ARG A 92 -7.63 -15.65 -1.16
C ARG A 92 -6.44 -14.71 -1.19
N TYR A 93 -5.36 -15.21 -0.61
CA TYR A 93 -4.08 -14.53 -0.48
C TYR A 93 -3.01 -15.39 -1.13
N MET A 94 -2.10 -14.75 -1.87
CA MET A 94 -0.89 -15.38 -2.39
C MET A 94 0.26 -14.39 -2.38
N LYS A 95 1.47 -14.90 -2.23
CA LYS A 95 2.70 -14.11 -2.40
C LYS A 95 3.40 -14.51 -3.68
N LEU A 96 3.72 -13.52 -4.50
CA LEU A 96 4.61 -13.67 -5.64
C LEU A 96 5.97 -13.13 -5.26
N SER A 97 7.04 -13.88 -5.52
CA SER A 97 8.42 -13.43 -5.30
C SER A 97 9.28 -13.74 -6.51
N LYS A 98 10.24 -12.87 -6.82
CA LYS A 98 11.25 -13.06 -7.85
C LYS A 98 12.41 -13.84 -7.24
N SER A 99 12.76 -14.97 -7.85
CA SER A 99 13.94 -15.75 -7.49
C SER A 99 15.23 -15.05 -7.93
N GLU A 100 16.38 -15.55 -7.46
CA GLU A 100 17.70 -15.07 -7.89
C GLU A 100 17.92 -15.24 -9.41
N HIS A 101 17.26 -16.22 -10.02
CA HIS A 101 17.31 -16.48 -11.47
C HIS A 101 16.27 -15.68 -12.26
N GLY A 102 15.52 -14.80 -11.60
CA GLY A 102 14.52 -13.94 -12.23
C GLY A 102 13.19 -14.64 -12.55
N THR A 103 13.02 -15.90 -12.15
CA THR A 103 11.73 -16.60 -12.25
C THR A 103 10.78 -16.14 -11.15
N ILE A 104 9.47 -16.20 -11.39
CA ILE A 104 8.48 -15.94 -10.34
C ILE A 104 8.12 -17.22 -9.62
N GLU A 105 8.25 -17.17 -8.31
CA GLU A 105 7.84 -18.19 -7.38
C GLU A 105 6.54 -17.78 -6.71
N LEU A 106 5.59 -18.72 -6.65
CA LEU A 106 4.38 -18.57 -5.86
C LEU A 106 4.62 -19.22 -4.49
N SER A 107 4.58 -18.42 -3.43
CA SER A 107 4.60 -18.90 -2.05
C SER A 107 3.30 -18.52 -1.32
N ASP A 108 3.07 -19.15 -0.18
CA ASP A 108 2.02 -18.81 0.79
C ASP A 108 0.63 -18.62 0.18
N ARG A 109 0.00 -19.74 -0.19
CA ARG A 109 -1.37 -19.75 -0.70
C ARG A 109 -2.35 -20.12 0.40
N GLY A 110 -3.38 -19.31 0.58
CA GLY A 110 -4.42 -19.68 1.53
C GLY A 110 -5.57 -18.70 1.64
N TYR A 111 -6.47 -19.04 2.55
CA TYR A 111 -7.57 -18.18 3.01
C TYR A 111 -7.18 -17.32 4.21
N GLN A 112 -5.97 -17.52 4.75
CA GLN A 112 -5.53 -16.79 5.92
C GLN A 112 -5.34 -15.32 5.53
N ALA A 113 -6.23 -14.48 6.04
CA ALA A 113 -6.09 -13.05 5.87
C ALA A 113 -4.83 -12.56 6.57
N LEU A 114 -4.11 -11.66 5.91
CA LEU A 114 -3.08 -10.87 6.55
C LEU A 114 -3.77 -9.93 7.55
N PRO A 115 -3.52 -10.06 8.87
CA PRO A 115 -4.17 -9.23 9.89
C PRO A 115 -4.05 -7.73 9.58
N GLU A 116 -2.90 -7.30 9.07
CA GLU A 116 -2.59 -5.93 8.70
C GLU A 116 -3.51 -5.39 7.61
N VAL A 117 -3.99 -6.23 6.70
CA VAL A 117 -4.93 -5.81 5.65
C VAL A 117 -6.30 -5.49 6.26
N GLN A 118 -6.76 -6.31 7.22
CA GLN A 118 -8.02 -6.05 7.91
C GLN A 118 -7.92 -4.83 8.82
N ASP A 119 -6.81 -4.70 9.55
CA ASP A 119 -6.58 -3.57 10.46
C ASP A 119 -6.41 -2.27 9.68
N ALA A 120 -5.69 -2.29 8.56
CA ALA A 120 -5.59 -1.15 7.65
C ALA A 120 -6.97 -0.73 7.13
N ARG A 121 -7.85 -1.67 6.74
CA ARG A 121 -9.21 -1.34 6.26
C ARG A 121 -10.04 -0.68 7.35
N LYS A 122 -10.11 -1.26 8.55
CA LYS A 122 -10.79 -0.67 9.70
C LYS A 122 -10.22 0.72 10.04
N PHE A 123 -8.91 0.88 9.90
CA PHE A 123 -8.25 2.17 10.12
C PHE A 123 -8.65 3.21 9.07
N ALA A 124 -8.71 2.84 7.78
CA ALA A 124 -9.19 3.72 6.72
C ALA A 124 -10.66 4.10 6.89
N GLU A 125 -11.53 3.18 7.30
CA GLU A 125 -12.92 3.47 7.61
C GLU A 125 -13.05 4.52 8.72
N LYS A 126 -12.14 4.51 9.70
CA LYS A 126 -12.16 5.41 10.86
C LYS A 126 -11.43 6.75 10.64
N TYR A 127 -10.37 6.76 9.83
CA TYR A 127 -9.42 7.89 9.72
C TYR A 127 -9.10 8.31 8.28
N GLY A 128 -9.65 7.62 7.28
CA GLY A 128 -9.45 7.88 5.86
C GLY A 128 -8.20 7.23 5.25
N GLU A 129 -8.20 7.11 3.93
CA GLU A 129 -7.16 6.42 3.14
C GLU A 129 -5.77 7.05 3.29
N LYS A 130 -5.67 8.39 3.37
CA LYS A 130 -4.37 9.05 3.59
C LYS A 130 -3.77 8.71 4.94
N ALA A 131 -4.58 8.63 5.99
CA ALA A 131 -4.10 8.20 7.31
C ALA A 131 -3.69 6.72 7.29
N GLN A 132 -4.46 5.88 6.60
CA GLN A 132 -4.10 4.48 6.37
C GLN A 132 -2.75 4.37 5.64
N GLY A 133 -2.53 5.14 4.57
CA GLY A 133 -1.26 5.13 3.83
C GLY A 133 -0.08 5.62 4.66
N LEU A 134 -0.28 6.51 5.63
CA LEU A 134 0.77 6.88 6.58
C LEU A 134 1.09 5.73 7.55
N MET A 135 0.08 5.03 8.06
CA MET A 135 0.23 4.00 9.10
C MET A 135 0.68 2.63 8.55
N TYR A 136 0.03 2.19 7.48
CA TYR A 136 0.17 0.84 6.90
C TYR A 136 0.76 0.87 5.49
N GLY A 137 1.20 2.04 5.01
CA GLY A 137 1.79 2.18 3.68
C GLY A 137 3.22 1.63 3.60
N ARG A 138 3.96 2.11 2.59
CA ARG A 138 5.38 1.75 2.44
C ARG A 138 6.15 2.07 3.74
N PRO A 139 6.99 1.17 4.27
CA PRO A 139 7.74 1.46 5.48
C PRO A 139 8.69 2.64 5.31
N PHE A 140 9.04 3.31 6.41
CA PHE A 140 10.10 4.30 6.44
C PHE A 140 11.44 3.63 6.69
N ALA A 141 12.53 4.28 6.29
CA ALA A 141 13.87 3.77 6.56
C ALA A 141 14.13 3.69 8.07
N GLU A 142 14.96 2.74 8.49
CA GLU A 142 15.43 2.67 9.88
C GLU A 142 16.15 3.97 10.27
N ARG A 143 15.89 4.45 11.49
CA ARG A 143 16.47 5.70 11.99
C ARG A 143 17.91 5.46 12.42
N LYS A 144 18.86 6.08 11.72
CA LYS A 144 20.28 6.02 12.08
C LYS A 144 20.51 6.61 13.47
N GLU A 145 21.25 5.92 14.32
CA GLU A 145 21.59 6.41 15.65
C GLU A 145 22.64 7.54 15.55
N PRO A 146 22.37 8.74 16.09
CA PRO A 146 23.47 9.57 16.56
C PRO A 146 24.09 8.93 17.80
N ILE A 147 25.28 9.40 18.21
CA ILE A 147 26.12 8.88 19.31
C ILE A 147 25.35 8.68 20.65
N PHE A 148 24.16 9.28 20.81
CA PHE A 148 23.31 9.20 22.01
C PHE A 148 22.00 8.39 21.83
N GLY A 149 21.89 7.61 20.75
CA GLY A 149 20.73 6.76 20.46
C GLY A 149 19.51 7.52 19.92
N TYR A 150 18.67 6.82 19.16
CA TYR A 150 17.39 7.35 18.69
C TYR A 150 16.36 7.42 19.82
N LYS A 151 15.62 8.53 19.92
CA LYS A 151 14.53 8.71 20.88
C LYS A 151 13.22 8.96 20.15
N VAL A 152 12.27 8.04 20.32
CA VAL A 152 10.91 8.18 19.79
C VAL A 152 10.27 9.47 20.32
N PRO A 153 9.69 10.32 19.45
CA PRO A 153 8.98 11.53 19.88
C PRO A 153 7.84 11.22 20.85
N LYS A 154 7.74 11.97 21.94
CA LYS A 154 6.69 11.76 22.96
C LYS A 154 5.39 12.43 22.54
N TRP A 155 4.26 11.77 22.80
CA TRP A 155 2.94 12.30 22.47
C TRP A 155 2.61 13.66 23.06
N LYS A 156 3.06 13.94 24.29
CA LYS A 156 2.86 15.26 24.93
C LYS A 156 3.57 16.38 24.17
N ASP A 157 4.72 16.08 23.60
CA ASP A 157 5.54 17.06 22.86
C ASP A 157 4.96 17.27 21.46
N ILE A 158 4.52 16.21 20.77
CA ILE A 158 3.81 16.29 19.48
C ILE A 158 2.54 17.15 19.60
N LEU A 159 1.73 16.91 20.65
CA LEU A 159 0.50 17.67 20.89
C LEU A 159 0.80 19.16 21.06
N LYS A 160 1.83 19.50 21.86
CA LYS A 160 2.24 20.88 22.18
C LYS A 160 3.07 21.57 21.08
N ALA A 161 3.54 20.84 20.07
CA ALA A 161 4.34 21.40 19.00
C ALA A 161 3.61 22.58 18.34
N LYS A 162 4.29 23.72 18.19
CA LYS A 162 3.70 24.98 17.71
C LYS A 162 3.38 25.00 16.21
N ASN A 163 3.74 23.94 15.47
CA ASN A 163 3.42 23.84 14.05
C ASN A 163 1.90 23.76 13.85
N ILE A 164 1.40 24.54 12.89
CA ILE A 164 0.00 24.45 12.45
C ILE A 164 -0.20 23.02 11.90
N PRO A 165 -1.21 22.27 12.39
CA PRO A 165 -1.44 20.92 11.91
C PRO A 165 -1.76 20.95 10.41
N TYR A 166 -1.12 20.07 9.64
CA TYR A 166 -1.42 19.92 8.22
C TYR A 166 -2.86 19.45 8.04
N ASN A 167 -3.56 19.96 7.04
CA ASN A 167 -4.90 19.47 6.72
C ASN A 167 -4.78 18.15 5.96
N LEU A 168 -5.24 17.04 6.54
CA LEU A 168 -5.09 15.71 5.97
C LEU A 168 -5.75 15.60 4.58
N LYS A 169 -6.90 16.27 4.38
CA LYS A 169 -7.64 16.22 3.11
C LYS A 169 -6.91 16.95 1.99
N THR A 170 -6.46 18.18 2.25
CA THR A 170 -5.90 19.06 1.20
C THR A 170 -4.39 18.94 1.04
N THR A 171 -3.65 18.50 2.05
CA THR A 171 -2.20 18.32 1.95
C THR A 171 -1.88 17.10 1.08
N GLY A 172 -0.96 17.25 0.14
CA GLY A 172 -0.51 16.17 -0.73
C GLY A 172 0.16 15.05 0.08
N PHE A 173 -0.12 13.79 -0.27
CA PHE A 173 0.44 12.63 0.43
C PHE A 173 1.98 12.62 0.46
N PRO A 174 2.70 12.94 -0.63
CA PRO A 174 4.16 13.02 -0.60
C PRO A 174 4.68 14.03 0.44
N HIS A 175 4.01 15.18 0.59
CA HIS A 175 4.41 16.19 1.57
C HIS A 175 4.20 15.72 3.02
N LEU A 176 3.09 15.04 3.29
CA LEU A 176 2.83 14.45 4.61
C LEU A 176 3.91 13.41 4.97
N ARG A 177 4.24 12.55 4.02
CA ARG A 177 5.23 11.48 4.18
C ARG A 177 6.63 12.04 4.41
N ALA A 178 7.06 13.00 3.58
CA ALA A 178 8.35 13.68 3.74
C ALA A 178 8.46 14.40 5.08
N THR A 179 7.39 15.06 5.55
CA THR A 179 7.35 15.72 6.85
C THR A 179 7.53 14.71 7.98
N LEU A 180 6.80 13.60 7.93
CA LEU A 180 6.92 12.53 8.93
C LEU A 180 8.33 11.93 8.95
N ASP A 181 8.93 11.72 7.77
CA ASP A 181 10.29 11.19 7.64
C ASP A 181 11.35 12.17 8.19
N GLN A 182 11.24 13.45 7.84
CA GLN A 182 12.22 14.47 8.21
C GLN A 182 12.18 14.80 9.71
N HIS A 183 10.98 14.88 10.29
CA HIS A 183 10.80 15.32 11.68
C HIS A 183 10.59 14.17 12.67
N ASN A 184 10.46 12.94 12.18
CA ASN A 184 10.08 11.74 12.94
C ASN A 184 8.68 11.81 13.60
N PHE A 185 7.93 12.88 13.36
CA PHE A 185 6.54 12.99 13.79
C PHE A 185 5.75 13.89 12.83
N LEU A 186 4.45 13.72 12.84
CA LEU A 186 3.51 14.51 12.06
C LEU A 186 2.23 14.72 12.87
N LYS A 187 1.72 15.96 12.84
CA LYS A 187 0.43 16.32 13.42
C LYS A 187 -0.47 16.82 12.30
N VAL A 188 -1.63 16.19 12.12
CA VAL A 188 -2.59 16.53 11.06
C VAL A 188 -3.98 16.76 11.65
N HIS A 189 -4.71 17.68 11.03
CA HIS A 189 -6.13 17.88 11.27
C HIS A 189 -6.91 17.16 10.17
N ASP A 190 -7.80 16.25 10.56
CA ASP A 190 -8.80 15.67 9.67
C ASP A 190 -10.09 16.52 9.76
N PRO A 191 -10.39 17.34 8.74
CA PRO A 191 -11.55 18.21 8.77
C PRO A 191 -12.88 17.46 8.68
N VAL A 192 -12.89 16.23 8.14
CA VAL A 192 -14.13 15.45 7.97
C VAL A 192 -14.51 14.80 9.31
N GLY A 193 -13.56 14.11 9.94
CA GLY A 193 -13.77 13.53 11.26
C GLY A 193 -13.73 14.53 12.41
N LYS A 194 -13.33 15.79 12.16
CA LYS A 194 -13.00 16.81 13.17
C LYS A 194 -11.98 16.28 14.19
N LYS A 195 -10.96 15.57 13.69
CA LYS A 195 -9.97 14.89 14.52
C LYS A 195 -8.61 15.57 14.44
N LEU A 196 -7.88 15.51 15.54
CA LEU A 196 -6.46 15.83 15.58
C LEU A 196 -5.69 14.51 15.69
N LEU A 197 -4.89 14.20 14.67
CA LEU A 197 -4.17 12.93 14.59
C LEU A 197 -2.66 13.18 14.70
N GLY A 198 -1.99 12.31 15.45
CA GLY A 198 -0.55 12.26 15.60
C GLY A 198 0.04 11.00 15.01
N PHE A 199 1.13 11.15 14.28
CA PHE A 199 1.97 10.06 13.80
C PHE A 199 3.39 10.28 14.32
N ALA A 200 4.09 9.20 14.65
CA ALA A 200 5.50 9.24 15.02
C ALA A 200 6.23 8.02 14.44
N LEU A 201 7.51 8.16 14.15
CA LEU A 201 8.35 7.04 13.73
C LEU A 201 9.06 6.42 14.93
N ASP A 202 9.06 5.10 15.01
CA ASP A 202 9.91 4.38 15.94
C ASP A 202 11.35 4.23 15.40
N LYS A 203 12.20 3.46 16.09
CA LYS A 203 13.60 3.25 15.64
C LYS A 203 13.66 2.52 14.30
N LYS A 204 12.79 1.52 14.10
CA LYS A 204 12.76 0.67 12.90
C LYS A 204 12.12 1.36 11.70
N GLY A 205 11.54 2.53 11.88
CA GLY A 205 10.77 3.22 10.84
C GLY A 205 9.31 2.76 10.78
N GLU A 206 8.84 2.04 11.80
CA GLU A 206 7.43 1.72 12.00
C GLU A 206 6.69 2.97 12.44
N VAL A 207 5.45 3.11 11.99
CA VAL A 207 4.62 4.27 12.31
C VAL A 207 3.78 3.96 13.54
N LEU A 208 3.89 4.85 14.53
CA LEU A 208 3.04 4.89 15.70
C LEU A 208 1.93 5.92 15.47
N PHE A 209 0.75 5.64 16.01
CA PHE A 209 -0.42 6.48 15.84
C PHE A 209 -1.06 6.88 17.17
N LYS A 210 -1.57 8.11 17.24
CA LYS A 210 -2.42 8.58 18.32
C LYS A 210 -3.54 9.49 17.82
N ASP A 211 -4.76 9.20 18.23
CA ASP A 211 -5.90 10.10 18.11
C ASP A 211 -5.93 11.06 19.31
N PHE A 212 -5.71 12.35 19.07
CA PHE A 212 -5.73 13.37 20.13
C PHE A 212 -7.13 13.92 20.39
N SER A 213 -8.15 13.51 19.64
CA SER A 213 -9.50 14.09 19.75
C SER A 213 -10.14 13.88 21.12
N GLU A 214 -9.73 12.84 21.86
CA GLU A 214 -10.16 12.61 23.25
C GLU A 214 -9.60 13.66 24.23
N HIS A 215 -8.52 14.36 23.88
CA HIS A 215 -7.84 15.36 24.72
C HIS A 215 -8.23 16.80 24.35
N VAL A 216 -9.08 16.98 23.33
CA VAL A 216 -9.54 18.29 22.81
C VAL A 216 -11.02 18.53 23.21
N ARG A 217 -11.56 17.79 24.19
CA ARG A 217 -12.84 18.16 24.81
C ARG A 217 -12.64 19.48 25.55
N VAL A 218 -13.09 20.57 24.92
CA VAL A 218 -13.37 21.86 25.55
C VAL A 218 -14.63 21.71 26.40
#